data_AF-A0A7V5H2T3-F1
#
_entry.id   AF-A0A7V5H2T3-F1
#
_cell.length_a   1.000
_cell.length_b   1.000
_cell.length_c   1.000
_cell.angle_alpha   90.00
_cell.angle_beta   90.00
_cell.angle_gamma   90.00
#
_symmetry.space_group_name_H-M   'P 1'
#
loop_
_entity.id
_entity.type
_entity.pdbx_description
1 polymer ?
#
loop_
_entity_poly.entity_id
_entity_poly.type
_entity_poly.pdbx_seq_one_letter_code
_entity_poly.pdbx_strand_id
1 'polypeptide(L)' 'LNPFAEVAGGENFRPTLDSRTRHRLYRKFKYQTDQTGELHCVGCGRCSKYCPASIAMIDIVNQLIEDYNKQQQAVSLV' A
#
# COMPACT_ATOMS: atom_id res chain seq x y z
N LEU A 1 -4.07 18.33 7.56
CA LEU A 1 -3.73 16.88 7.58
C LEU A 1 -2.69 16.51 8.64
N ASN A 2 -1.80 17.42 9.05
CA ASN A 2 -0.78 17.17 10.08
C ASN A 2 -1.29 16.71 11.47
N PRO A 3 -2.38 17.23 12.05
CA PRO A 3 -2.68 16.93 13.46
C PRO A 3 -3.18 15.50 13.72
N PHE A 4 -3.64 14.75 12.71
CA PHE A 4 -4.24 13.42 12.95
C PHE A 4 -3.22 12.30 13.24
N ALA A 5 -1.94 12.53 12.93
CA ALA A 5 -0.91 11.48 13.04
C ALA A 5 0.29 11.90 13.88
N GLU A 6 0.20 13.05 14.52
CA GLU A 6 1.15 13.50 15.52
C GLU A 6 0.87 12.76 16.83
N VAL A 7 1.92 12.20 17.43
CA VAL A 7 1.82 11.54 18.75
C VAL A 7 2.30 12.48 19.85
N ALA A 8 2.09 12.08 21.12
CA ALA A 8 2.63 12.81 22.26
C ALA A 8 4.15 13.03 22.09
N GLY A 9 4.58 14.29 22.16
CA GLY A 9 5.97 14.70 21.87
C GLY A 9 6.18 15.38 20.51
N GLY A 10 5.13 15.55 19.69
CA GLY A 10 5.20 16.28 18.42
C GLY A 10 5.71 15.45 17.24
N GLU A 11 5.95 14.15 17.44
CA GLU A 11 6.51 13.27 16.42
C GLU A 11 5.45 12.78 15.45
N ASN A 12 5.79 12.67 14.16
CA ASN A 12 4.94 12.09 13.13
C ASN A 12 5.74 11.11 12.29
N PHE A 13 5.58 9.82 12.58
CA PHE A 13 6.34 8.73 11.95
C PHE A 13 6.15 8.60 10.43
N ARG A 14 5.15 9.28 9.85
CA ARG A 14 4.81 9.23 8.41
C ARG A 14 4.40 10.62 7.96
N PRO A 15 5.32 11.59 7.85
CA PRO A 15 4.97 12.98 7.60
C PRO A 15 4.43 13.19 6.18
N THR A 16 4.89 12.38 5.21
CA THR A 16 4.53 12.52 3.80
C THR A 16 3.36 11.62 3.39
N LEU A 17 2.62 12.01 2.35
CA LEU A 17 1.48 11.24 1.84
C LEU A 17 1.89 9.89 1.23
N ASP A 18 3.03 9.83 0.56
CA ASP A 18 3.59 8.61 -0.01
C ASP A 18 3.93 7.59 1.10
N SER A 19 4.52 8.03 2.21
CA SER A 19 4.87 7.15 3.32
C SER A 19 3.63 6.52 3.97
N ARG A 20 2.52 7.28 4.06
CA ARG A 20 1.22 6.81 4.56
C ARG A 20 0.57 5.82 3.61
N THR A 21 0.56 6.13 2.32
CA THR A 21 -0.02 5.27 1.29
C THR A 21 0.74 3.95 1.18
N ARG A 22 2.07 4.01 1.19
CA ARG A 22 2.94 2.83 1.26
C ARG A 22 2.66 1.99 2.49
N HIS A 23 2.50 2.61 3.67
CA HIS A 23 2.17 1.86 4.88
C HIS A 23 0.82 1.13 4.78
N ARG A 24 -0.20 1.78 4.21
CA ARG A 24 -1.53 1.19 3.99
C ARG A 24 -1.46 -0.06 3.09
N LEU A 25 -0.71 0.02 1.99
CA LEU A 25 -0.47 -1.11 1.08
C LEU A 25 0.34 -2.21 1.78
N TYR A 26 1.49 -1.86 2.37
CA TYR A 26 2.41 -2.84 2.94
C TYR A 26 1.78 -3.60 4.11
N ARG A 27 0.91 -2.97 4.90
CA ARG A 27 0.20 -3.68 5.97
C ARG A 27 -0.72 -4.78 5.45
N LYS A 28 -1.21 -4.68 4.20
CA LYS A 28 -2.08 -5.67 3.58
C LYS A 28 -1.34 -6.73 2.76
N PHE A 29 -0.24 -6.35 2.12
CA PHE A 29 0.42 -7.20 1.11
C PHE A 29 1.84 -7.63 1.49
N LYS A 30 2.48 -6.99 2.48
CA LYS A 30 3.87 -7.25 2.85
C LYS A 30 4.05 -7.59 4.33
N TYR A 31 3.86 -6.63 5.24
CA TYR A 31 4.25 -6.79 6.64
C TYR A 31 3.59 -7.98 7.32
N GLN A 32 2.28 -8.13 7.16
CA GLN A 32 1.57 -9.24 7.79
C GLN A 32 1.92 -10.56 7.09
N THR A 33 2.01 -10.57 5.76
CA THR A 33 2.40 -11.74 4.98
C THR A 33 3.81 -12.21 5.35
N ASP A 34 4.79 -11.31 5.41
CA ASP A 34 6.18 -11.59 5.79
C ASP A 34 6.26 -12.17 7.21
N GLN A 35 5.39 -11.73 8.12
CA GLN A 35 5.39 -12.18 9.53
C GLN A 35 4.63 -13.49 9.75
N THR A 36 3.58 -13.77 8.98
CA THR A 36 2.64 -14.87 9.26
C THR A 36 2.61 -15.95 8.18
N GLY A 37 3.11 -15.66 6.98
CA GLY A 37 2.93 -16.49 5.79
C GLY A 37 1.54 -16.40 5.16
N GLU A 38 0.61 -15.64 5.75
CA GLU A 38 -0.79 -15.59 5.32
C GLU A 38 -1.14 -14.32 4.55
N LEU A 39 -2.04 -14.44 3.58
CA LEU A 39 -2.56 -13.31 2.82
C LEU A 39 -3.57 -12.51 3.65
N HIS A 40 -3.29 -11.23 3.86
CA HIS A 40 -4.12 -10.33 4.67
C HIS A 40 -5.08 -9.44 3.84
N CYS A 41 -5.11 -9.69 2.53
CA CYS A 41 -6.08 -9.16 1.59
C CYS A 41 -6.81 -10.33 0.91
N VAL A 42 -8.14 -10.33 0.98
CA VAL A 42 -9.00 -11.40 0.43
C VAL A 42 -9.92 -10.90 -0.69
N GLY A 43 -9.65 -9.72 -1.26
CA GLY A 43 -10.48 -9.17 -2.35
C GLY A 43 -11.85 -8.61 -1.92
N CYS A 44 -12.12 -8.46 -0.62
CA CYS A 44 -13.45 -8.04 -0.11
C CYS A 44 -13.91 -6.60 -0.48
N GLY A 45 -13.09 -5.79 -1.15
CA GLY A 45 -13.45 -4.43 -1.60
C GLY A 45 -13.69 -3.37 -0.50
N ARG A 46 -13.72 -3.74 0.78
CA ARG A 46 -13.98 -2.81 1.92
C ARG A 46 -13.03 -1.61 1.94
N CYS A 47 -11.78 -1.80 1.55
CA CYS A 47 -10.80 -0.72 1.51
C CYS A 47 -11.14 0.38 0.52
N SER A 48 -11.64 0.04 -0.67
CA SER A 48 -12.04 0.99 -1.70
C SER A 48 -13.40 1.61 -1.35
N LYS A 49 -14.38 0.77 -0.95
CA LYS A 49 -15.76 1.20 -0.62
C LYS A 49 -15.81 2.26 0.47
N TYR A 50 -14.99 2.13 1.51
CA TYR A 50 -15.00 3.03 2.66
C TYR A 50 -13.90 4.08 2.63
N CYS A 51 -13.13 4.19 1.54
CA CYS A 51 -12.09 5.20 1.48
C CYS A 51 -12.71 6.59 1.28
N PRO A 52 -12.52 7.55 2.20
CA PRO A 52 -13.07 8.91 2.04
C PRO A 52 -12.39 9.70 0.90
N ALA A 53 -11.21 9.26 0.47
CA ALA A 53 -10.46 9.86 -0.62
C ALA A 53 -10.63 9.08 -1.94
N SER A 54 -11.56 8.13 -2.00
CA SER A 54 -11.83 7.30 -3.20
C SER A 54 -10.59 6.56 -3.74
N ILE A 55 -9.66 6.18 -2.85
CA ILE A 55 -8.46 5.42 -3.22
C ILE A 55 -8.79 3.92 -3.23
N ALA A 56 -8.62 3.30 -4.40
CA ALA A 56 -8.71 1.86 -4.57
C ALA A 56 -7.33 1.20 -4.51
N MET A 57 -7.06 0.46 -3.43
CA MET A 57 -5.76 -0.22 -3.27
C MET A 57 -5.55 -1.34 -4.29
N ILE A 58 -6.62 -1.96 -4.78
CA ILE A 58 -6.55 -3.06 -5.74
C ILE A 58 -5.99 -2.54 -7.08
N ASP A 59 -6.51 -1.40 -7.54
CA ASP A 59 -6.07 -0.77 -8.79
C ASP A 59 -4.57 -0.42 -8.73
N ILE A 60 -4.12 0.12 -7.59
CA ILE A 60 -2.70 0.43 -7.38
C ILE A 60 -1.84 -0.85 -7.45
N VAL A 61 -2.25 -1.93 -6.79
CA VAL A 61 -1.50 -3.18 -6.78
C VAL A 61 -1.48 -3.83 -8.17
N ASN A 62 -2.60 -3.83 -8.88
CA ASN A 62 -2.66 -4.35 -10.24
C ASN A 62 -1.75 -3.57 -11.18
N GLN A 63 -1.75 -2.23 -11.09
CA GLN A 63 -0.83 -1.39 -11.86
C GLN A 63 0.63 -1.73 -11.55
N LEU A 64 0.99 -1.89 -10.27
CA LEU A 64 2.35 -2.26 -9.87
C LEU A 64 2.77 -3.63 -10.41
N ILE A 65 1.85 -4.60 -10.45
CA ILE A 65 2.11 -5.93 -11.03
C ILE A 65 2.34 -5.80 -12.54
N GLU A 66 1.50 -5.04 -13.24
CA GLU A 66 1.68 -4.79 -14.67
C GLU A 66 3.03 -4.12 -14.97
N ASP A 67 3.39 -3.09 -14.20
CA ASP A 67 4.64 -2.37 -14.36
C ASP A 67 5.84 -3.26 -14.07
N TYR A 68 5.77 -4.09 -13.02
CA TYR A 68 6.78 -5.09 -12.70
C TYR A 68 6.94 -6.11 -13.83
N ASN A 69 5.85 -6.64 -14.38
CA ASN A 69 5.90 -7.59 -15.48
C ASN A 69 6.52 -6.99 -16.75
N LYS A 70 6.17 -5.74 -17.08
CA LYS A 70 6.78 -5.00 -18.21
C LYS A 70 8.28 -4.82 -17.99
N GLN A 71 8.71 -4.47 -16.78
CA GLN A 71 10.13 -4.32 -16.44
C GLN A 71 10.88 -5.67 -16.56
N GLN A 72 10.31 -6.76 -16.04
CA GLN A 72 10.92 -8.10 -16.16
C GLN A 72 11.05 -8.53 -17.63
N GLN A 73 10.04 -8.25 -18.46
CA GLN A 73 10.08 -8.56 -19.89
C GLN A 73 11.13 -7.74 -20.63
N ALA A 74 11.29 -6.46 -20.29
CA ALA A 74 12.34 -5.61 -20.85
C ALA A 74 13.75 -6.09 -20.46
N VAL A 75 13.93 -6.58 -19.23
CA VAL A 75 15.21 -7.16 -18.76
C VAL A 75 15.50 -8.50 -19.45
N SER A 76 14.49 -9.31 -19.77
CA SER A 76 14.65 -10.60 -20.47
C SER A 76 14.98 -10.47 -21.97
N LEU A 77 14.81 -9.29 -22.56
CA LEU A 77 15.07 -9.02 -23.99
C LEU A 77 16.45 -8.40 -24.24
N VAL A 78 17.24 -8.18 -23.16
CA VAL A 78 18.62 -7.70 -23.18
C VAL A 78 19.54 -8.86 -22.82
#